data_AF-A0A1F3AEF9-F1
#
_entry.id   AF-A0A1F3AEF9-F1
#
_cell.length_a   1.000
_cell.length_b   1.000
_cell.length_c   1.000
_cell.angle_alpha   90.00
_cell.angle_beta   90.00
_cell.angle_gamma   90.00
#
_symmetry.space_group_name_H-M   'P 1'
#
loop_
_entity.id
_entity.type
_entity.pdbx_description
1 polymer ?
#
loop_
_entity_poly.entity_id
_entity_poly.type
_entity_poly.pdbx_seq_one_letter_code
_entity_poly.pdbx_strand_id
1 'polypeptide(L)'
;MLIAVIVAGLIFYEAFVALKSLANVRAMQETVRGSLAVVQSTSMSDDEKAAAMQQSSVAMIGSVGVIFAKILVAVAASALFLYLVSLVAWPFNELVEYSIRPLPLLAVIVILSIYGMVRHGRRK
;
A
#
# COMPACT_ATOMS: atom_id res chain seq x y z
N MET A 1 -9.22 11.53 20.29
CA MET A 1 -8.05 10.89 19.63
C MET A 1 -8.42 9.73 18.73
N LEU A 2 -9.09 8.66 19.20
CA LEU A 2 -9.44 7.49 18.37
C LEU A 2 -10.15 7.85 17.06
N ILE A 3 -11.15 8.73 17.09
CA ILE A 3 -11.87 9.18 15.89
C ILE A 3 -10.90 9.83 14.89
N ALA A 4 -9.98 10.68 15.34
CA ALA A 4 -8.99 11.32 14.47
C ALA A 4 -8.08 10.27 13.81
N VAL A 5 -7.65 9.25 14.56
CA VAL A 5 -6.82 8.16 14.00
C VAL A 5 -7.62 7.30 13.02
N ILE A 6 -8.90 7.03 13.29
CA ILE A 6 -9.78 6.33 12.34
C ILE A 6 -9.92 7.13 11.04
N VAL A 7 -10.17 8.44 11.13
CA VAL A 7 -10.30 9.30 9.95
C VAL A 7 -8.99 9.38 9.17
N ALA A 8 -7.84 9.51 9.86
CA ALA A 8 -6.52 9.44 9.23
C ALA A 8 -6.32 8.09 8.50
N GLY A 9 -6.71 6.98 9.12
CA GLY A 9 -6.68 5.66 8.51
C GLY A 9 -7.61 5.54 7.28
N LEU A 10 -8.78 6.18 7.31
CA LEU A 10 -9.68 6.23 6.16
C LEU A 10 -9.07 7.06 5.01
N ILE A 11 -8.46 8.20 5.31
CA ILE A 11 -7.74 9.02 4.31
C ILE A 11 -6.59 8.22 3.69
N PHE A 12 -5.80 7.52 4.51
CA PHE A 12 -4.76 6.62 4.04
C PHE A 12 -5.33 5.59 3.05
N TYR A 13 -6.40 4.91 3.46
CA TYR A 13 -7.04 3.87 2.66
C TYR A 13 -7.58 4.42 1.33
N GLU A 14 -8.28 5.54 1.35
CA GLU A 14 -8.79 6.19 0.14
C GLU A 14 -7.67 6.61 -0.80
N ALA A 15 -6.62 7.25 -0.28
CA ALA A 15 -5.46 7.63 -1.07
C ALA A 15 -4.78 6.39 -1.69
N PHE A 16 -4.61 5.32 -0.91
CA PHE A 16 -4.03 4.06 -1.38
C PHE A 16 -4.84 3.42 -2.52
N VAL A 17 -6.18 3.43 -2.39
CA VAL A 17 -7.09 2.92 -3.43
C VAL A 17 -7.09 3.84 -4.65
N ALA A 18 -7.16 5.15 -4.48
CA ALA A 18 -7.19 6.14 -5.55
C ALA A 18 -5.89 6.11 -6.38
N LEU A 19 -4.75 5.89 -5.73
CA LEU A 19 -3.45 5.72 -6.39
C LEU A 19 -3.31 4.40 -7.15
N LYS A 20 -4.37 3.57 -7.20
CA LYS A 20 -4.39 2.25 -7.86
C LYS A 20 -3.23 1.36 -7.41
N SER A 21 -2.82 1.45 -6.14
CA SER A 21 -1.70 0.68 -5.61
C SER A 21 -1.93 -0.83 -5.76
N LEU A 22 -3.19 -1.27 -5.66
CA LEU A 22 -3.58 -2.66 -5.92
C LEU A 22 -3.30 -3.14 -7.35
N ALA A 23 -3.41 -2.27 -8.36
CA ALA A 23 -3.11 -2.63 -9.74
C ALA A 23 -1.60 -2.89 -9.92
N ASN A 24 -0.76 -2.08 -9.28
CA ASN A 24 0.70 -2.28 -9.31
C ASN A 24 1.12 -3.55 -8.57
N VAL A 25 0.46 -3.90 -7.47
CA VAL A 25 0.70 -5.16 -6.75
C VAL A 25 0.35 -6.36 -7.64
N ARG A 26 -0.77 -6.30 -8.37
CA ARG A 26 -1.14 -7.35 -9.34
C ARG A 26 -0.14 -7.46 -10.49
N ALA A 27 0.29 -6.34 -11.05
CA ALA A 27 1.33 -6.32 -12.08
C ALA A 27 2.65 -6.93 -11.59
N MET A 28 3.06 -6.65 -10.34
CA MET A 28 4.21 -7.33 -9.73
C MET A 28 4.02 -8.84 -9.61
N GLN A 29 2.83 -9.30 -9.19
CA GLN A 29 2.55 -10.74 -9.11
C GLN A 29 2.60 -11.40 -10.49
N GLU A 30 2.13 -10.73 -11.54
CA GLU A 30 2.23 -11.19 -12.92
C GLU A 30 3.70 -11.26 -13.37
N THR A 31 4.52 -10.24 -13.07
CA THR A 31 5.96 -10.26 -13.37
C THR A 31 6.67 -11.42 -12.66
N VAL A 32 6.36 -11.67 -11.38
CA VAL A 32 6.95 -12.80 -10.63
C VAL A 32 6.55 -14.14 -11.25
N ARG A 33 5.29 -14.30 -11.66
CA ARG A 33 4.83 -15.50 -12.37
C ARG A 33 5.52 -15.66 -13.71
N GLY A 34 5.71 -14.57 -14.46
CA GLY A 34 6.46 -14.54 -15.71
C GLY A 34 7.92 -14.97 -15.51
N SER A 35 8.60 -14.43 -14.49
CA SER A 35 9.96 -14.83 -14.14
C SER A 35 10.08 -16.31 -13.80
N LEU A 36 9.11 -16.86 -13.06
CA LEU A 36 9.08 -18.30 -12.73
C LEU A 36 8.89 -19.16 -13.99
N ALA A 37 8.04 -18.72 -14.92
CA ALA A 37 7.83 -19.41 -16.20
C ALA A 37 9.11 -19.41 -17.07
N VAL A 38 9.88 -18.32 -17.07
CA VAL A 38 11.18 -18.24 -17.77
C VAL A 38 12.18 -19.23 -17.18
N VAL A 39 12.28 -19.31 -15.85
CA VAL A 39 13.19 -20.26 -15.17
C VAL A 39 12.83 -21.71 -15.50
N GLN A 40 11.53 -22.03 -15.57
CA GLN A 40 11.04 -23.38 -15.86
C GLN A 40 11.08 -23.75 -17.35
N SER A 41 11.34 -22.78 -18.24
CA SER A 41 11.37 -23.03 -19.68
C SER A 41 12.55 -23.91 -20.08
N THR A 42 12.25 -25.00 -20.78
CA THR A 42 13.26 -25.88 -21.42
C THR A 42 13.55 -25.48 -22.87
N SER A 43 12.78 -24.54 -23.43
CA SER A 43 12.90 -24.09 -24.82
C SER A 43 13.76 -22.84 -25.02
N MET A 44 14.21 -22.21 -23.92
CA MET A 44 15.07 -21.01 -23.94
C MET A 44 16.51 -21.37 -23.63
N SER A 45 17.46 -20.75 -24.34
CA SER A 45 18.89 -20.87 -24.01
C SER A 45 19.22 -20.14 -22.70
N ASP A 46 20.34 -20.47 -22.07
CA ASP A 46 20.75 -19.84 -20.81
C ASP A 46 20.98 -18.32 -20.96
N ASP A 47 21.46 -17.87 -22.12
CA ASP A 47 21.63 -16.45 -22.43
C ASP A 47 20.28 -15.72 -22.57
N GLU A 48 19.30 -16.37 -23.21
CA GLU A 48 17.94 -15.83 -23.33
C GLU A 48 17.24 -15.75 -21.97
N LYS A 49 17.46 -16.73 -21.10
CA LYS A 49 16.98 -16.71 -19.71
C LYS A 49 17.62 -15.57 -18.93
N ALA A 50 18.93 -15.38 -19.05
CA ALA A 50 19.64 -14.29 -18.36
C ALA A 50 19.09 -12.92 -18.77
N ALA A 51 18.90 -12.68 -20.08
CA ALA A 51 18.34 -11.44 -20.59
C ALA A 51 16.89 -11.21 -20.11
N ALA A 52 16.04 -12.25 -20.16
CA ALA A 52 14.65 -12.17 -19.71
C ALA A 52 14.53 -11.94 -18.18
N MET A 53 15.40 -12.58 -17.39
CA MET A 53 15.48 -12.36 -15.94
C MET A 53 15.97 -10.94 -15.61
N GLN A 54 16.94 -10.41 -16.34
CA GLN A 54 17.41 -9.04 -16.16
C GLN A 54 16.30 -8.01 -16.45
N GLN A 55 15.57 -8.18 -17.56
CA GLN A 55 14.44 -7.31 -17.91
C GLN A 55 13.34 -7.34 -16.84
N SER A 56 13.00 -8.54 -16.35
CA SER A 56 12.02 -8.72 -15.29
C SER A 56 12.46 -8.10 -13.96
N SER A 57 13.76 -8.15 -13.65
CA SER A 57 14.34 -7.55 -12.45
C SER A 57 14.26 -6.02 -12.49
N VAL A 58 14.58 -5.40 -13.62
CA VAL A 58 14.46 -3.93 -13.80
C VAL A 58 13.00 -3.50 -13.67
N ALA A 59 12.07 -4.22 -14.30
CA ALA A 59 10.63 -3.94 -14.19
C ALA A 59 10.12 -4.09 -12.73
N MET A 60 10.63 -5.07 -12.00
CA MET A 60 10.28 -5.29 -10.59
C MET A 60 10.81 -4.16 -9.70
N ILE A 61 12.07 -3.74 -9.86
CA ILE A 61 12.64 -2.60 -9.13
C ILE A 61 11.86 -1.32 -9.40
N GLY A 62 11.54 -1.04 -10.67
CA GLY A 62 10.71 0.10 -11.04
C GLY A 62 9.33 0.06 -10.38
N SER A 63 8.70 -1.12 -10.35
CA SER A 63 7.39 -1.30 -9.71
C SER A 63 7.43 -1.08 -8.19
N VAL A 64 8.48 -1.57 -7.52
CA VAL A 64 8.71 -1.34 -6.08
C VAL A 64 8.88 0.15 -5.81
N GLY A 65 9.67 0.87 -6.61
CA GLY A 65 9.86 2.31 -6.46
C GLY A 65 8.55 3.09 -6.60
N VAL A 66 7.71 2.73 -7.58
CA VAL A 66 6.39 3.37 -7.77
C VAL A 66 5.45 3.07 -6.61
N ILE A 67 5.42 1.83 -6.10
CA ILE A 67 4.60 1.48 -4.92
C ILE A 67 5.05 2.27 -3.70
N PHE A 68 6.36 2.35 -3.47
CA PHE A 68 6.92 3.10 -2.36
C PHE A 68 6.53 4.58 -2.42
N ALA A 69 6.67 5.21 -3.58
CA ALA A 69 6.22 6.60 -3.79
C ALA A 69 4.72 6.78 -3.49
N LYS A 70 3.87 5.85 -3.94
CA LYS A 70 2.42 5.90 -3.66
C LYS A 70 2.11 5.74 -2.17
N ILE A 71 2.80 4.85 -1.48
CA ILE A 71 2.66 4.69 -0.03
C ILE A 71 3.05 5.98 0.68
N LEU A 72 4.17 6.62 0.30
CA LEU A 72 4.59 7.89 0.88
C LEU A 72 3.54 8.98 0.70
N VAL A 73 2.92 9.08 -0.48
CA VAL A 73 1.83 10.04 -0.72
C VAL A 73 0.62 9.76 0.18
N ALA A 74 0.22 8.50 0.34
CA ALA A 74 -0.89 8.12 1.23
C ALA A 74 -0.58 8.40 2.71
N VAL A 75 0.66 8.11 3.15
CA VAL A 75 1.14 8.44 4.50
C VAL A 75 1.14 9.95 4.71
N ALA A 76 1.68 10.73 3.76
CA ALA A 76 1.74 12.18 3.84
C ALA A 76 0.33 12.81 3.93
N ALA A 77 -0.64 12.32 3.15
CA ALA A 77 -2.02 12.78 3.24
C ALA A 77 -2.64 12.54 4.63
N SER A 78 -2.35 11.39 5.22
CA SER A 78 -2.86 11.01 6.55
C SER A 78 -2.17 11.79 7.67
N ALA A 79 -0.86 11.99 7.55
CA ALA A 79 -0.07 12.79 8.47
C ALA A 79 -0.49 14.27 8.42
N LEU A 80 -0.76 14.81 7.23
CA LEU A 80 -1.29 16.16 7.05
C LEU A 80 -2.62 16.33 7.77
N PHE A 81 -3.54 15.35 7.67
CA PHE A 81 -4.78 15.39 8.44
C PHE A 81 -4.53 15.40 9.95
N LEU A 82 -3.67 14.53 10.47
CA LEU A 82 -3.33 14.53 11.90
C LEU A 82 -2.69 15.85 12.34
N TYR A 83 -1.84 16.44 11.50
CA TYR A 83 -1.27 17.76 11.74
C TYR A 83 -2.36 18.83 11.81
N LEU A 84 -3.32 18.85 10.90
CA LEU A 84 -4.45 19.79 10.94
C LEU A 84 -5.31 19.61 12.19
N VAL A 85 -5.60 18.38 12.59
CA VAL A 85 -6.29 18.09 13.87
C VAL A 85 -5.50 18.64 15.04
N SER A 86 -4.16 18.59 14.97
CA SER A 86 -3.30 19.07 16.04
C SER A 86 -3.31 20.57 16.27
N LEU A 87 -3.72 21.34 15.25
CA LEU A 87 -3.87 22.79 15.37
C LEU A 87 -5.09 23.19 16.21
N VAL A 88 -6.03 22.28 16.45
CA VAL A 88 -7.34 22.61 17.06
C VAL A 88 -7.65 21.79 18.32
N ALA A 89 -7.14 20.56 18.42
CA ALA A 89 -7.59 19.63 19.47
C ALA A 89 -6.48 19.00 20.31
N TRP A 90 -5.50 18.31 19.70
CA TRP A 90 -4.50 17.50 20.42
C TRP A 90 -3.09 17.61 19.83
N PRO A 91 -2.02 17.66 20.64
CA PRO A 91 -0.65 17.69 20.12
C PRO A 91 -0.34 16.57 19.11
N PHE A 92 0.42 16.89 18.06
CA PHE A 92 0.72 15.94 16.99
C PHE A 92 1.47 14.70 17.49
N ASN A 93 2.44 14.89 18.39
CA ASN A 93 3.19 13.79 19.01
C ASN A 93 2.27 12.82 19.77
N GLU A 94 1.28 13.32 20.51
CA GLU A 94 0.32 12.48 21.21
C GLU A 94 -0.60 11.71 20.25
N LEU A 95 -1.03 12.35 19.16
CA LEU A 95 -1.82 11.68 18.11
C LEU A 95 -1.04 10.54 17.45
N VAL A 96 0.23 10.76 17.13
CA VAL A 96 1.12 9.75 16.55
C VAL A 96 1.37 8.63 17.55
N GLU A 97 1.72 8.95 18.79
CA GLU A 97 1.93 7.94 19.84
C GLU A 97 0.66 7.11 20.08
N TYR A 98 -0.50 7.77 20.13
CA TYR A 98 -1.78 7.10 20.27
C TYR A 98 -2.08 6.17 19.08
N SER A 99 -1.71 6.56 17.86
CA SER A 99 -1.95 5.78 16.65
C SER A 99 -1.17 4.46 16.59
N ILE A 100 -0.01 4.40 17.24
CA ILE A 100 0.85 3.20 17.28
C ILE A 100 0.57 2.30 18.50
N ARG A 101 -0.28 2.74 19.44
CA ARG A 101 -0.68 1.90 20.58
C ARG A 101 -1.48 0.69 20.10
N PRO A 102 -1.28 -0.51 20.69
CA PRO A 102 -1.92 -1.74 20.20
C PRO A 102 -3.44 -1.67 20.12
N LEU A 103 -4.10 -1.13 21.15
CA LEU A 103 -5.57 -1.06 21.22
C LEU A 103 -6.18 -0.15 20.12
N PRO A 104 -5.77 1.13 20.00
CA PRO A 104 -6.20 1.98 18.89
C PRO A 104 -5.87 1.41 17.52
N LEU A 105 -4.68 0.82 17.36
CA LEU A 105 -4.26 0.23 16.10
C LEU A 105 -5.19 -0.93 15.69
N LEU A 106 -5.50 -1.84 16.61
CA LEU A 106 -6.45 -2.92 16.38
C LEU A 106 -7.84 -2.39 16.02
N ALA A 107 -8.33 -1.38 16.72
CA ALA A 107 -9.62 -0.76 16.41
C ALA A 107 -9.65 -0.17 14.99
N VAL A 108 -8.59 0.55 14.59
CA VAL A 108 -8.47 1.11 13.24
C VAL A 108 -8.41 0.01 12.19
N ILE A 109 -7.62 -1.05 12.41
CA ILE A 109 -7.53 -2.20 11.50
C ILE A 109 -8.92 -2.82 11.30
N VAL A 110 -9.64 -3.13 12.38
CA VAL A 110 -10.99 -3.72 12.30
C VAL A 110 -11.95 -2.81 11.52
N ILE A 111 -11.95 -1.51 11.81
CA ILE A 111 -12.81 -0.55 11.12
C ILE A 111 -12.47 -0.45 9.64
N LEU A 112 -11.18 -0.37 9.28
CA LEU A 112 -10.75 -0.31 7.88
C LEU A 112 -11.05 -1.62 7.13
N SER A 113 -10.94 -2.77 7.80
CA SER A 113 -11.36 -4.05 7.23
C SER A 113 -12.86 -4.09 6.94
N ILE A 114 -13.69 -3.67 7.90
CA ILE A 114 -15.15 -3.58 7.72
C ILE A 114 -15.48 -2.60 6.58
N TYR A 115 -14.86 -1.42 6.60
CA TYR A 115 -15.05 -0.40 5.58
C TYR A 115 -14.69 -0.94 4.18
N GLY A 116 -13.54 -1.60 4.05
CA GLY A 116 -13.11 -2.23 2.80
C GLY A 116 -14.09 -3.31 2.32
N MET A 117 -14.58 -4.17 3.23
CA MET A 117 -15.59 -5.18 2.90
C MET A 117 -16.90 -4.55 2.42
N VAL A 118 -17.39 -3.50 3.09
CA VAL A 118 -18.64 -2.80 2.69
C VAL A 118 -18.47 -2.09 1.35
N ARG A 119 -17.35 -1.39 1.15
CA ARG A 119 -17.07 -0.63 -0.07
C ARG A 119 -16.90 -1.53 -1.29
N HIS A 120 -16.24 -2.67 -1.15
CA HIS A 120 -15.96 -3.58 -2.27
C HIS A 120 -17.00 -4.69 -2.44
N GLY A 121 -17.70 -5.08 -1.38
CA GLY A 121 -18.83 -6.02 -1.44
C GLY A 121 -20.04 -5.47 -2.20
N ARG A 122 -20.21 -4.14 -2.24
CA ARG A 122 -21.25 -3.45 -3.03
C ARG A 122 -20.88 -3.21 -4.50
N ARG A 123 -19.69 -3.63 -4.95
CA ARG A 123 -19.23 -3.47 -6.35
C ARG A 123 -19.34 -4.77 -7.17
N LYS A 124 -19.99 -5.81 -6.63
CA LYS A 124 -20.45 -6.99 -7.36
C LYS A 124 -21.96 -6.88 -7.56
#